data_AF-A0AA91SYN3-F1
#
_entry.id   AF-A0AA91SYN3-F1
#
_cell.length_a   1.000
_cell.length_b   1.000
_cell.length_c   1.000
_cell.angle_alpha   90.00
_cell.angle_beta   90.00
_cell.angle_gamma   90.00
#
_symmetry.space_group_name_H-M   'P 1'
#
loop_
_entity.id
_entity.type
_entity.pdbx_description
1 polymer ?
#
loop_
_entity_poly.entity_id
_entity_poly.type
_entity_poly.pdbx_seq_one_letter_code
_entity_poly.pdbx_strand_id
1 'polypeptide(L)'
;MSESKFVIMMNQLSVAYSDEKVAQMPKIKEMIFNAAQELEKTENTKLVATKLCHAITLSYLETKQPFPEAVINLYYQLKHDAEIYQGIAMSTMLLPLWF
;
A
#
# COMPACT_ATOMS: atom_id res chain seq x y z
N MET A 1 4.57 24.62 0.30
CA MET A 1 4.08 23.67 -0.72
C MET A 1 3.84 22.35 -0.01
N SER A 2 2.64 21.77 -0.10
CA SER A 2 2.43 20.40 0.37
C SER A 2 3.17 19.43 -0.55
N GLU A 3 3.89 18.46 0.01
CA GLU A 3 4.58 17.41 -0.74
C GLU A 3 3.57 16.57 -1.54
N SER A 4 3.94 16.06 -2.73
CA SER A 4 3.01 15.31 -3.58
C SER A 4 2.75 13.92 -2.99
N LYS A 5 1.53 13.37 -3.21
CA LYS A 5 1.19 12.01 -2.76
C LYS A 5 2.16 10.95 -3.28
N PHE A 6 2.69 11.15 -4.50
CA PHE A 6 3.72 10.30 -5.08
C PHE A 6 4.98 10.26 -4.20
N VAL A 7 5.53 11.43 -3.86
CA VAL A 7 6.76 11.52 -3.06
C VAL A 7 6.54 10.94 -1.66
N ILE A 8 5.41 11.26 -1.04
CA ILE A 8 5.05 10.72 0.29
C ILE A 8 5.02 9.19 0.23
N MET A 9 4.31 8.61 -0.74
CA MET A 9 4.17 7.16 -0.84
C MET A 9 5.51 6.49 -1.19
N MET A 10 6.33 7.10 -2.06
CA MET A 10 7.66 6.57 -2.38
C MET A 10 8.58 6.57 -1.16
N ASN A 11 8.52 7.60 -0.33
CA ASN A 11 9.24 7.66 0.94
C ASN A 11 8.79 6.56 1.91
N GLN A 12 7.47 6.35 2.05
CA GLN A 12 6.92 5.29 2.90
C GLN A 12 7.38 3.90 2.45
N LEU A 13 7.33 3.62 1.13
CA LEU A 13 7.82 2.37 0.54
C LEU A 13 9.32 2.19 0.78
N SER A 14 10.11 3.24 0.59
CA SER A 14 11.55 3.21 0.78
C SER A 14 11.93 2.92 2.23
N VAL A 15 11.29 3.59 3.19
CA VAL A 15 11.50 3.36 4.63
C VAL A 15 11.20 1.90 5.00
N ALA A 16 10.08 1.35 4.52
CA ALA A 16 9.74 -0.04 4.80
C ALA A 16 10.67 -1.04 4.11
N TYR A 17 11.11 -0.75 2.88
CA TYR A 17 12.03 -1.62 2.13
C TYR A 17 13.42 -1.71 2.76
N SER A 18 13.88 -0.61 3.37
CA SER A 18 15.18 -0.51 4.05
C SER A 18 15.23 -1.13 5.44
N ASP A 19 14.11 -1.57 6.00
CA ASP A 19 14.05 -2.18 7.33
C ASP A 19 14.78 -3.55 7.36
N GLU A 20 15.59 -3.78 8.39
CA GLU A 20 16.43 -4.98 8.51
C GLU A 20 15.61 -6.27 8.64
N LYS A 21 14.44 -6.22 9.31
CA LYS A 21 13.57 -7.40 9.45
C LYS A 21 12.84 -7.68 8.13
N VAL A 22 12.48 -6.63 7.39
CA VAL A 22 11.97 -6.77 6.02
C VAL A 22 13.03 -7.38 5.10
N ALA A 23 14.31 -7.02 5.28
CA ALA A 23 15.41 -7.60 4.51
C ALA A 23 15.53 -9.13 4.67
N GLN A 24 15.08 -9.68 5.80
CA GLN A 24 15.06 -11.12 6.09
C GLN A 24 13.79 -11.83 5.57
N MET A 25 12.85 -11.10 4.97
CA MET A 25 11.59 -11.63 4.44
C MET A 25 11.49 -11.38 2.93
N PRO A 26 12.12 -12.23 2.09
CA PRO A 26 12.24 -11.99 0.65
C PRO A 26 10.91 -11.69 -0.06
N LYS A 27 9.86 -12.44 0.27
CA LYS A 27 8.52 -12.26 -0.31
C LYS A 27 7.94 -10.88 -0.02
N ILE A 28 8.07 -10.39 1.23
CA ILE A 28 7.56 -9.07 1.61
C ILE A 28 8.41 -7.96 1.00
N LYS A 29 9.74 -8.13 1.01
CA LYS A 29 10.68 -7.20 0.40
C LYS A 29 10.39 -7.01 -1.10
N GLU A 30 10.12 -8.11 -1.80
CA GLU A 30 9.74 -8.10 -3.21
C GLU A 30 8.40 -7.40 -3.46
N MET A 31 7.38 -7.63 -2.61
CA MET A 31 6.10 -6.92 -2.72
C MET A 31 6.27 -5.39 -2.64
N ILE A 32 7.06 -4.91 -1.69
CA ILE A 32 7.31 -3.46 -1.50
C ILE A 32 8.08 -2.91 -2.72
N PHE A 33 9.10 -3.64 -3.19
CA PHE A 33 9.87 -3.23 -4.37
C PHE A 33 9.01 -3.14 -5.64
N ASN A 34 8.16 -4.13 -5.88
CA ASN A 34 7.28 -4.15 -7.03
C ASN A 34 6.25 -3.02 -6.96
N ALA A 35 5.75 -2.70 -5.77
CA ALA A 35 4.87 -1.55 -5.57
C ALA A 35 5.58 -0.22 -5.86
N ALA A 36 6.85 -0.06 -5.46
CA ALA A 36 7.64 1.13 -5.77
C ALA A 36 7.85 1.29 -7.29
N GLN A 37 8.20 0.22 -8.00
CA GLN A 37 8.33 0.25 -9.46
C GLN A 37 6.99 0.56 -10.16
N GLU A 38 5.87 0.03 -9.67
CA GLU A 38 4.55 0.33 -10.22
C GLU A 38 4.17 1.80 -9.97
N LEU A 39 4.48 2.32 -8.78
CA LEU A 39 4.26 3.71 -8.43
C LEU A 39 5.07 4.65 -9.34
N GLU A 40 6.36 4.35 -9.56
CA GLU A 40 7.22 5.13 -10.44
C GLU A 40 6.71 5.16 -11.89
N LYS A 41 6.16 4.04 -12.38
CA LYS A 41 5.65 3.94 -13.76
C LYS A 41 4.29 4.60 -13.96
N THR A 42 3.42 4.54 -12.97
CA THR A 42 2.00 4.89 -13.12
C THR A 42 1.60 6.16 -12.40
N GLU A 43 2.39 6.59 -11.42
CA GLU A 43 2.08 7.64 -10.43
C GLU A 43 0.74 7.45 -9.71
N ASN A 44 0.11 6.28 -9.85
CA ASN A 44 -1.22 6.00 -9.36
C ASN A 44 -1.17 5.48 -7.92
N THR A 45 -0.93 6.41 -6.99
CA THR A 45 -0.85 6.15 -5.55
C THR A 45 -2.01 5.32 -5.00
N LYS A 46 -3.24 5.60 -5.44
CA LYS A 46 -4.46 4.88 -5.00
C LYS A 46 -4.45 3.41 -5.42
N LEU A 47 -4.13 3.14 -6.67
CA LEU A 47 -4.09 1.77 -7.19
C LEU A 47 -2.99 0.96 -6.52
N VAL A 48 -1.78 1.53 -6.42
CA VAL A 48 -0.65 0.86 -5.79
C VAL A 48 -0.92 0.60 -4.31
N ALA A 49 -1.49 1.57 -3.57
CA ALA A 49 -1.83 1.40 -2.16
C ALA A 49 -2.85 0.27 -1.96
N THR A 50 -3.88 0.22 -2.81
CA THR A 50 -4.91 -0.83 -2.77
C THR A 50 -4.29 -2.21 -3.01
N LYS A 51 -3.48 -2.36 -4.06
CA LYS A 51 -2.85 -3.64 -4.42
C LYS A 51 -1.88 -4.12 -3.34
N LEU A 52 -1.07 -3.20 -2.80
CA LEU A 52 -0.10 -3.56 -1.77
C LEU A 52 -0.78 -3.92 -0.44
N CYS A 53 -1.79 -3.16 0.00
CA CYS A 53 -2.57 -3.51 1.20
C CYS A 53 -3.24 -4.88 1.07
N HIS A 54 -3.76 -5.22 -0.11
CA HIS A 54 -4.33 -6.54 -0.37
C HIS A 54 -3.27 -7.64 -0.33
N ALA A 55 -2.11 -7.44 -0.97
CA ALA A 55 -1.02 -8.40 -0.98
C ALA A 55 -0.45 -8.67 0.43
N ILE A 56 -0.29 -7.62 1.25
CA ILE A 56 0.13 -7.72 2.65
C ILE A 56 -0.88 -8.55 3.45
N THR A 57 -2.18 -8.27 3.29
CA THR A 57 -3.25 -9.00 3.99
C THR A 57 -3.24 -10.48 3.63
N LEU A 58 -3.15 -10.83 2.33
CA LEU A 58 -3.08 -12.21 1.87
C LEU A 58 -1.85 -12.93 2.43
N SER A 59 -0.67 -12.28 2.36
CA SER A 59 0.57 -12.87 2.86
C SER A 59 0.53 -13.13 4.37
N TYR A 60 -0.15 -12.27 5.14
CA TYR A 60 -0.35 -12.47 6.58
C TYR A 60 -1.22 -13.70 6.85
N LEU A 61 -2.31 -13.87 6.09
CA LEU A 61 -3.21 -15.01 6.23
C LEU A 61 -2.54 -16.35 5.87
N GLU A 62 -1.68 -16.37 4.85
CA GLU A 62 -0.97 -17.57 4.41
C GLU A 62 0.08 -18.04 5.41
N THR A 63 0.87 -17.11 5.96
CA THR A 63 2.06 -17.45 6.76
C THR A 63 1.75 -17.54 8.25
N LYS A 64 0.72 -16.82 8.73
CA LYS A 64 0.44 -16.58 10.17
C LYS A 64 1.67 -16.12 10.98
N GLN A 65 2.70 -15.62 10.30
CA GLN A 65 3.90 -15.11 10.96
C GLN A 65 3.70 -13.65 11.37
N PRO A 66 4.28 -13.23 12.50
CA PRO A 66 4.25 -11.83 12.89
C PRO A 66 4.99 -11.00 11.84
N PHE A 67 4.36 -9.91 11.38
CA PHE A 67 4.98 -8.99 10.44
C PHE A 67 5.89 -8.00 11.16
N PRO A 68 6.99 -7.58 10.53
CA PRO A 68 7.80 -6.47 11.02
C PRO A 68 6.95 -5.21 11.19
N GLU A 69 7.27 -4.42 12.22
CA GLU A 69 6.58 -3.17 12.53
C GLU A 69 6.58 -2.20 11.34
N ALA A 70 7.67 -2.15 10.57
CA ALA A 70 7.77 -1.35 9.34
C ALA A 70 6.67 -1.70 8.31
N VAL A 71 6.32 -2.98 8.17
CA VAL A 71 5.28 -3.44 7.23
C VAL A 71 3.89 -3.10 7.75
N ILE A 72 3.69 -3.23 9.07
CA ILE A 72 2.44 -2.86 9.73
C ILE A 72 2.20 -1.35 9.59
N ASN A 73 3.21 -0.55 9.86
CA ASN A 73 3.16 0.91 9.73
C ASN A 73 2.89 1.32 8.28
N LEU A 74 3.58 0.71 7.31
CA LEU A 74 3.31 0.91 5.89
C LEU A 74 1.86 0.58 5.55
N TYR A 75 1.34 -0.56 5.99
CA TYR A 75 -0.05 -0.95 5.75
C TYR A 75 -1.04 0.12 6.26
N TYR A 76 -0.86 0.63 7.47
CA TYR A 76 -1.76 1.66 8.01
C TYR A 76 -1.62 3.02 7.31
N GLN A 77 -0.39 3.42 6.94
CA GLN A 77 -0.13 4.63 6.16
C GLN A 77 -0.85 4.58 4.81
N LEU A 78 -0.77 3.44 4.11
CA LEU A 78 -1.41 3.24 2.82
C LEU A 78 -2.92 3.03 2.93
N LYS A 79 -3.37 2.37 4.01
CA LYS A 79 -4.78 2.09 4.26
C LYS A 79 -5.58 3.37 4.47
N HIS A 80 -5.03 4.40 5.10
CA HIS A 80 -5.74 5.67 5.23
C HIS A 80 -6.08 6.29 3.86
N ASP A 81 -5.14 6.25 2.91
CA ASP A 81 -5.37 6.67 1.53
C ASP A 81 -6.29 5.70 0.74
N ALA A 82 -6.20 4.40 1.02
CA ALA A 82 -7.00 3.37 0.37
C ALA A 82 -8.45 3.31 0.87
N GLU A 83 -8.73 3.58 2.15
CA GLU A 83 -10.09 3.62 2.72
C GLU A 83 -10.89 4.78 2.15
N ILE A 84 -10.26 5.94 1.90
CA ILE A 84 -10.89 7.04 1.15
C ILE A 84 -11.22 6.56 -0.27
N TYR A 85 -10.32 5.83 -0.93
CA TYR A 85 -10.58 5.33 -2.28
C TYR A 85 -11.65 4.24 -2.32
N GLN A 86 -11.65 3.28 -1.39
CA GLN A 86 -12.66 2.24 -1.28
C GLN A 86 -14.02 2.83 -0.91
N GLY A 87 -14.06 3.80 0.00
CA GLY A 87 -15.28 4.55 0.31
C GLY A 87 -15.82 5.30 -0.91
N ILE A 88 -14.96 5.97 -1.68
CA ILE A 88 -15.35 6.64 -2.93
C ILE A 88 -15.81 5.61 -3.98
N ALA A 89 -15.04 4.55 -4.24
CA ALA A 89 -15.38 3.52 -5.21
C ALA A 89 -16.68 2.80 -4.86
N MET A 90 -16.87 2.43 -3.60
CA MET A 90 -18.13 1.87 -3.11
C MET A 90 -19.27 2.89 -3.20
N SER A 91 -19.05 4.17 -2.88
CA SER A 91 -20.09 5.20 -3.06
C SER A 91 -20.47 5.40 -4.53
N THR A 92 -19.51 5.35 -5.46
CA THR A 92 -19.79 5.41 -6.91
C THR A 92 -20.49 4.16 -7.43
N MET A 93 -20.28 3.01 -6.80
CA MET A 93 -21.00 1.76 -7.13
C MET A 93 -22.39 1.71 -6.48
N LEU A 94 -22.57 2.34 -5.32
CA LEU A 94 -23.84 2.46 -4.59
C LEU A 94 -24.70 3.64 -5.06
N LEU A 95 -24.19 4.48 -5.97
CA LEU A 95 -24.99 5.48 -6.68
C LEU A 95 -25.55 4.88 -7.97
N PRO A 96 -26.81 4.41 -7.94
CA PRO A 96 -27.65 4.52 -9.11
C PRO A 96 -28.89 5.37 -8.80
N LEU A 97 -29.28 6.19 -9.79
CA LEU A 97 -30.64 6.72 -10.05
C LEU A 97 -31.11 8.03 -9.41
N TRP A 98 -30.32 9.11 -9.38
CA TRP A 98 -30.89 10.48 -9.40
C TRP A 98 -30.04 11.43 -10.27
N PHE A 99 -30.08 11.22 -11.58
CA PHE A 99 -30.01 12.28 -12.60
C PHE A 99 -31.07 11.99 -13.66
#